data_AF-A0A3C0WL72-F1
#
_entry.id   AF-A0A3C0WL72-F1
#
_cell.length_a   1.000
_cell.length_b   1.000
_cell.length_c   1.000
_cell.angle_alpha   90.00
_cell.angle_beta   90.00
_cell.angle_gamma   90.00
#
_symmetry.space_group_name_H-M   'P 1'
#
loop_
_entity.id
_entity.type
_entity.pdbx_description
1 polymer ?
#
loop_
_entity_poly.entity_id
_entity_poly.type
_entity_poly.pdbx_seq_one_letter_code
_entity_poly.pdbx_strand_id
1 'polypeptide(L)' 'MLYFPCPNCNEQITAPDSQAGTEQLCNKCEQPIIVPGDSSASDATSSPVSSAFDDIDFASLTDTPVH' A
#
# COMPACT_ATOMS: atom_id res chain seq x y z
N MET A 1 14.46 7.46 -9.05
CA MET A 1 14.57 6.08 -9.56
C MET A 1 13.29 5.37 -9.15
N LEU A 2 12.57 4.76 -10.09
CA LEU A 2 11.33 4.04 -9.87
C LEU A 2 11.61 2.54 -9.75
N TYR A 3 10.93 1.90 -8.79
CA TYR A 3 11.01 0.46 -8.54
C TYR A 3 9.60 -0.12 -8.59
N PHE A 4 9.35 -1.01 -9.54
CA PHE A 4 8.01 -1.60 -9.72
C PHE A 4 8.10 -3.03 -10.27
N PRO A 5 7.13 -3.90 -9.94
CA PRO A 5 7.08 -5.25 -10.47
C PRO A 5 6.57 -5.27 -11.91
N CYS A 6 7.15 -6.12 -12.75
CA CYS A 6 6.65 -6.40 -14.10
C CYS A 6 5.24 -7.03 -14.03
N PRO A 7 4.25 -6.56 -14.81
CA PRO A 7 2.90 -7.14 -14.82
C PRO A 7 2.84 -8.54 -15.45
N ASN A 8 3.86 -8.94 -16.23
CA ASN A 8 3.87 -10.23 -16.93
C ASN A 8 4.60 -11.32 -16.14
N CYS A 9 5.77 -11.01 -15.58
CA CYS A 9 6.63 -11.99 -14.91
C CYS A 9 6.91 -11.69 -13.43
N ASN A 10 6.37 -10.59 -12.90
CA ASN A 10 6.62 -10.08 -11.55
C ASN A 10 8.10 -9.82 -11.19
N GLU A 11 8.99 -9.67 -12.17
CA GLU A 11 10.36 -9.24 -11.92
C GLU A 11 10.40 -7.81 -11.39
N GLN A 12 11.32 -7.54 -10.45
CA GLN A 12 11.59 -6.21 -9.94
C GLN A 12 12.37 -5.38 -10.98
N ILE A 13 11.70 -4.40 -11.58
CA ILE A 13 12.28 -3.53 -12.60
C ILE A 13 12.65 -2.19 -11.96
N THR A 14 13.81 -1.67 -12.38
CA THR A 14 14.29 -0.34 -12.00
C THR A 14 14.31 0.54 -13.24
N ALA A 15 13.58 1.65 -13.22
CA ALA A 15 13.55 2.62 -14.31
C ALA A 15 13.87 4.03 -13.80
N PRO A 16 14.51 4.89 -14.60
CA PRO A 16 14.66 6.30 -14.27
C PRO A 16 13.31 7.01 -14.32
N ASP A 17 13.13 8.03 -13.47
CA ASP A 17 11.90 8.82 -13.36
C ASP A 17 11.60 9.56 -14.68
N SER A 18 12.62 9.89 -15.46
CA SER A 18 12.50 10.49 -16.79
C SER A 18 11.82 9.58 -17.83
N GLN A 19 11.71 8.28 -17.55
CA GLN A 19 11.00 7.31 -18.39
C GLN A 19 9.64 6.91 -17.82
N ALA A 20 9.16 7.61 -16.78
CA ALA A 20 7.79 7.50 -16.31
C ALA A 20 6.79 7.71 -17.47
N GLY A 21 5.85 6.78 -17.63
CA GLY A 21 4.81 6.84 -18.66
C GLY A 21 5.27 6.45 -20.07
N THR A 22 6.51 6.01 -20.26
CA THR A 22 6.97 5.45 -21.54
C THR A 22 6.88 3.93 -21.57
N GLU A 23 6.79 3.37 -22.77
CA GLU A 23 6.87 1.92 -23.00
C GLU A 23 8.34 1.48 -23.05
N GLN A 24 8.66 0.39 -22.37
CA GLN A 24 9.99 -0.20 -22.29
C GLN A 24 9.89 -1.74 -22.35
N LEU A 25 10.99 -2.43 -22.61
CA LEU A 25 11.06 -3.89 -22.58
C LEU A 25 11.52 -4.38 -21.21
N CYS A 26 10.85 -5.41 -20.68
CA CYS A 26 11.29 -6.08 -19.46
C CYS A 26 12.63 -6.81 -19.68
N ASN A 27 13.57 -6.67 -18.73
CA ASN A 27 14.87 -7.34 -18.82
C ASN A 27 14.84 -8.87 -18.59
N LYS A 28 13.71 -9.43 -18.14
CA LYS A 28 13.55 -10.87 -17.90
C LYS A 28 12.73 -11.59 -18.94
N CYS A 29 11.53 -11.09 -19.20
CA CYS A 29 10.58 -11.73 -20.10
C CYS A 29 10.52 -11.04 -21.48
N GLU A 30 11.24 -9.93 -21.66
CA GLU A 30 11.33 -9.18 -22.91
C GLU A 30 9.95 -8.73 -23.43
N GLN A 31 8.96 -8.64 -22.53
CA GLN A 31 7.64 -8.15 -22.86
C GLN A 31 7.59 -6.61 -22.77
N PRO A 32 6.82 -5.94 -23.65
CA PRO A 32 6.56 -4.52 -23.55
C PRO A 32 5.79 -4.22 -22.26
N ILE A 33 6.26 -3.25 -21.51
CA ILE A 33 5.69 -2.79 -20.26
C ILE A 33 5.62 -1.26 -20.24
N ILE A 34 4.60 -0.74 -19.57
CA ILE A 34 4.49 0.70 -19.32
C ILE A 34 5.13 1.00 -17.97
N VAL A 35 6.08 1.92 -17.96
CA VAL A 35 6.69 2.39 -16.70
C VAL A 35 5.62 3.22 -15.97
N PRO A 36 5.20 2.82 -14.76
CA PRO A 36 4.25 3.62 -13.99
C PRO A 36 4.88 4.97 -13.67
N GLY A 37 4.19 6.04 -14.03
CA GLY A 37 4.63 7.40 -13.72
C GLY A 37 4.13 7.81 -12.36
N ASP A 38 4.86 7.44 -11.31
CA ASP A 38 4.55 7.85 -9.95
C ASP A 38 4.97 9.31 -9.76
N SER A 39 4.11 10.24 -10.17
CA SER A 39 4.16 11.60 -9.62
C SER A 39 3.77 11.50 -8.15
N SER A 40 4.79 11.41 -7.29
CA SER A 40 4.66 11.45 -5.83
C SER A 40 4.16 10.15 -5.18
N ALA A 41 5.12 9.33 -4.77
CA ALA A 41 4.97 8.50 -3.58
C ALA A 41 4.77 9.41 -2.36
N SER A 42 3.55 9.90 -2.13
CA SER A 42 3.11 10.55 -0.90
C SER A 42 1.59 10.50 -0.76
N ASP A 43 0.96 9.37 -1.06
CA ASP A 43 -0.40 9.10 -0.59
C ASP A 43 -0.45 7.72 0.06
N ALA A 44 0.08 7.66 1.27
CA ALA A 44 -0.32 6.67 2.27
C ALA A 44 -0.17 7.27 3.69
N THR A 45 -0.56 8.55 3.83
CA THR A 45 -1.23 8.99 5.06
C THR A 45 -2.65 8.45 4.98
N SER A 46 -2.80 7.16 5.30
CA SER A 46 -4.10 6.56 5.60
C SER A 46 -3.92 5.44 6.61
N SER A 47 -3.50 5.86 7.80
CA SER A 47 -4.01 5.23 9.01
C SER A 47 -4.90 6.25 9.70
N PRO A 48 -6.18 6.39 9.28
CA PRO A 48 -7.14 7.04 10.16
C PRO A 48 -7.19 6.22 11.45
N VAL A 49 -6.92 6.94 12.52
CA VAL A 49 -6.93 6.54 13.93
C VAL A 49 -8.24 5.83 14.31
N SER A 50 -8.35 4.55 13.99
CA SER A 50 -9.28 3.64 14.62
C SER A 50 -8.67 3.11 15.92
N SER A 51 -8.18 4.03 16.76
CA SER A 51 -7.93 3.78 18.17
C SER A 51 -9.13 4.19 19.04
N ALA A 52 -10.32 4.26 18.41
CA ALA A 52 -11.61 4.22 19.09
C ALA A 52 -11.90 2.81 19.65
N PHE A 53 -10.90 2.18 20.26
CA PHE A 53 -11.12 1.25 21.37
C PHE A 53 -11.43 2.19 22.55
N ASP A 54 -12.64 2.73 22.60
CA ASP A 54 -13.73 2.10 23.35
C ASP A 54 -13.21 1.75 24.74
N ASP A 55 -13.24 2.82 25.52
CA ASP A 55 -13.01 2.86 26.95
C ASP A 55 -13.79 1.72 27.60
N ILE A 56 -13.03 0.77 28.14
CA ILE A 56 -13.51 -0.29 29.00
C ILE A 56 -14.13 0.37 30.25
N ASP A 57 -15.46 0.48 30.32
CA ASP A 57 -16.18 0.69 31.58
C ASP A 57 -16.83 -0.61 32.06
N PHE A 58 -16.03 -1.37 32.81
CA PHE A 58 -16.44 -2.54 33.57
C PHE A 58 -17.41 -2.20 34.73
N ALA A 59 -17.88 -0.95 34.91
CA ALA A 59 -18.92 -0.67 35.92
C ALA A 59 -20.20 -1.50 35.75
N SER A 60 -20.36 -2.24 34.64
CA SER A 60 -21.42 -3.23 34.46
C SER A 60 -21.17 -4.62 35.07
N LEU A 61 -20.03 -4.90 35.74
CA LEU A 61 -19.71 -6.23 36.30
C LEU A 61 -19.94 -6.40 37.81
N THR A 62 -20.60 -5.48 38.50
CA THR A 62 -21.19 -5.80 39.82
C THR A 62 -22.64 -6.20 39.67
N ASP A 63 -22.81 -7.44 39.22
CA ASP A 63 -23.90 -8.34 39.64
C ASP A 63 -24.20 -8.09 41.13
N THR A 64 -25.33 -7.46 41.42
CA THR A 64 -25.86 -7.42 42.78
C THR A 64 -27.23 -8.09 42.77
N PRO A 65 -27.32 -9.35 43.22
CA PRO A 65 -28.61 -10.01 43.37
C PRO A 65 -29.35 -9.35 44.54
N VAL A 66 -30.48 -8.70 44.25
CA VAL A 66 -31.44 -8.31 45.28
C VAL A 66 -32.44 -9.45 45.47
N HIS A 67 -32.44 -10.00 46.68
CA HIS A 67 -33.36 -10.99 47.21
C HIS A 67 -34.78 -10.41 47.37
#